data_AF-A0A7C4LAZ1-F1
#
_entry.id   AF-A0A7C4LAZ1-F1
#
_cell.length_a   1.000
_cell.length_b   1.000
_cell.length_c   1.000
_cell.angle_alpha   90.00
_cell.angle_beta   90.00
_cell.angle_gamma   90.00
#
_symmetry.space_group_name_H-M   'P 1'
#
loop_
_entity.id
_entity.type
_entity.pdbx_description
1 polymer ?
#
loop_
_entity_poly.entity_id
_entity_poly.type
_entity_poly.pdbx_seq_one_letter_code
_entity_poly.pdbx_strand_id
1 'polypeptide(L)'
;MRINNMPKQITKRDGRVVKFEKSKLVAVIEKAGVEVGEYDLVEAKRLAEIVVNLVKEEVPTVESVQDVVEQVLMAAGHYKTAKAYILYREKRSEERRVERIIGVKDDLDLTPNQLKVMESRYLLKDEDGRVVET
;
A
#
# COMPACT_ATOMS: atom_id res chain seq x y z
N MET A 1 -6.03 29.47 -0.51
CA MET A 1 -5.23 28.24 -0.26
C MET A 1 -6.12 27.31 0.56
N ARG A 2 -6.61 26.20 -0.03
CA ARG A 2 -7.41 25.24 0.73
C ARG A 2 -6.46 24.55 1.72
N ILE A 3 -6.72 24.69 3.00
CA ILE A 3 -6.11 23.88 4.04
C ILE A 3 -6.69 22.48 3.80
N ASN A 4 -5.94 21.59 3.16
CA ASN A 4 -6.39 20.20 2.97
C ASN A 4 -6.44 19.57 4.36
N ASN A 5 -7.65 19.31 4.85
CA ASN A 5 -7.86 18.59 6.08
C ASN A 5 -7.71 17.09 5.81
N MET A 6 -7.05 16.39 6.73
CA MET A 6 -6.96 14.93 6.73
C MET A 6 -8.36 14.31 6.53
N PRO A 7 -8.51 13.32 5.63
CA PRO A 7 -9.78 12.64 5.44
C PRO A 7 -10.29 12.08 6.76
N LYS A 8 -11.59 12.22 7.03
CA LYS A 8 -12.22 11.66 8.24
C LYS A 8 -12.70 10.23 8.00
N GLN A 9 -13.00 9.90 6.76
CA GLN A 9 -13.60 8.63 6.36
C GLN A 9 -12.91 8.10 5.11
N ILE A 10 -13.09 6.81 4.83
CA ILE A 10 -12.57 6.13 3.65
C ILE A 10 -13.58 5.08 3.18
N THR A 11 -13.76 5.02 1.87
CA THR A 11 -14.61 4.03 1.20
C THR A 11 -13.79 2.77 0.92
N LYS A 12 -14.18 1.67 1.54
CA LYS A 12 -13.64 0.33 1.32
C LYS A 12 -14.04 -0.20 -0.05
N ARG A 13 -13.35 -1.25 -0.48
CA ARG A 13 -13.55 -1.89 -1.80
C ARG A 13 -14.92 -2.53 -1.96
N ASP A 14 -15.55 -2.91 -0.84
CA ASP A 14 -16.92 -3.44 -0.80
C ASP A 14 -17.98 -2.34 -0.69
N GLY A 15 -17.57 -1.06 -0.74
CA GLY A 15 -18.45 0.10 -0.63
C GLY A 15 -18.72 0.56 0.80
N ARG A 16 -18.26 -0.16 1.84
CA ARG A 16 -18.42 0.31 3.23
C ARG A 16 -17.63 1.59 3.45
N VAL A 17 -18.25 2.58 4.09
CA VAL A 17 -17.56 3.78 4.54
C VAL A 17 -17.18 3.63 6.00
N VAL A 18 -15.89 3.77 6.30
CA VAL A 18 -15.35 3.63 7.67
C VAL A 18 -14.48 4.82 8.03
N LYS A 19 -14.09 4.94 9.30
CA LYS A 19 -13.17 5.98 9.76
C LYS A 19 -11.80 5.83 9.07
N PHE A 20 -11.26 6.94 8.58
CA PHE A 20 -9.89 6.98 8.10
C PHE A 20 -8.92 6.99 9.29
N GLU A 21 -8.00 6.05 9.30
CA GLU A 21 -6.99 5.90 10.34
C GLU A 21 -5.60 6.04 9.73
N LYS A 22 -5.00 7.22 9.86
CA LYS A 22 -3.65 7.49 9.37
C LYS A 22 -2.58 6.54 9.92
N SER A 23 -2.75 6.02 11.13
CA SER A 23 -1.88 4.98 11.70
C SER A 23 -1.80 3.74 10.82
N LYS A 24 -2.91 3.33 10.19
CA LYS A 24 -2.93 2.20 9.24
C LYS A 24 -2.13 2.52 7.99
N LEU A 25 -2.24 3.75 7.48
CA LEU A 25 -1.44 4.22 6.34
C LEU A 25 0.06 4.19 6.66
N VAL A 26 0.47 4.77 7.80
CA VAL A 26 1.86 4.74 8.27
C VAL A 26 2.37 3.31 8.37
N ALA A 27 1.62 2.40 9.01
CA ALA A 27 2.04 1.02 9.21
C ALA A 27 2.21 0.24 7.90
N VAL A 28 1.46 0.59 6.86
CA VAL A 28 1.58 -0.02 5.53
C VAL A 28 2.82 0.49 4.80
N ILE A 29 3.06 1.80 4.85
CA ILE A 29 4.24 2.44 4.24
C ILE A 29 5.51 1.95 4.96
N GLU A 30 5.53 1.97 6.29
CA GLU A 30 6.65 1.50 7.11
C GLU A 30 7.04 0.07 6.75
N LYS A 31 6.07 -0.84 6.69
CA LYS A 31 6.35 -2.24 6.35
C LYS A 31 6.94 -2.38 4.97
N ALA A 32 6.42 -1.66 3.98
CA ALA A 32 6.97 -1.69 2.64
C ALA A 32 8.44 -1.21 2.62
N GLY A 33 8.76 -0.15 3.37
CA GLY A 33 10.12 0.36 3.49
C GLY A 33 11.08 -0.53 4.25
N VAL A 34 10.64 -1.10 5.38
CA VAL A 34 11.45 -1.99 6.23
C VAL A 34 11.77 -3.30 5.50
N GLU A 35 10.79 -3.88 4.81
CA GLU A 35 10.95 -5.12 4.02
C GLU A 35 11.96 -4.94 2.89
N VAL A 36 11.97 -3.78 2.25
CA VAL A 36 12.91 -3.49 1.16
C VAL A 36 14.25 -2.95 1.66
N GLY A 37 14.28 -2.45 2.90
CA GLY A 37 15.44 -1.82 3.52
C GLY A 37 15.77 -0.42 2.97
N GLU A 38 14.80 0.27 2.35
CA GLU A 38 15.03 1.62 1.77
C GLU A 38 14.88 2.74 2.81
N TYR A 39 14.02 2.57 3.82
CA TYR A 39 13.78 3.60 4.83
C TYR A 39 13.16 3.07 6.14
N ASP A 40 13.14 3.92 7.15
CA ASP A 40 12.68 3.61 8.51
C ASP A 40 11.28 4.20 8.82
N LEU A 41 10.83 4.01 10.07
CA LEU A 41 9.55 4.55 10.54
C LEU A 41 9.46 6.07 10.47
N VAL A 42 10.57 6.80 10.61
CA VAL A 42 10.58 8.26 10.58
C VAL A 42 10.21 8.73 9.18
N GLU A 43 10.85 8.15 8.18
CA GLU A 43 10.54 8.43 6.78
C GLU A 43 9.13 7.94 6.40
N ALA A 44 8.71 6.77 6.88
CA ALA A 44 7.36 6.27 6.64
C ALA A 44 6.26 7.22 7.14
N LYS A 45 6.45 7.81 8.33
CA LYS A 45 5.55 8.84 8.87
C LYS A 45 5.54 10.08 7.98
N ARG A 46 6.72 10.55 7.53
CA ARG A 46 6.84 11.70 6.62
C ARG A 46 6.08 11.46 5.32
N LEU A 47 6.28 10.30 4.69
CA LEU A 47 5.59 9.92 3.46
C LEU A 47 4.07 9.84 3.65
N ALA A 48 3.60 9.28 4.77
CA ALA A 48 2.18 9.23 5.09
C ALA A 48 1.54 10.62 5.23
N GLU A 49 2.26 11.61 5.78
CA GLU A 49 1.79 13.01 5.81
C GLU A 49 1.61 13.56 4.40
N ILE A 50 2.60 13.32 3.53
CA ILE A 50 2.55 13.79 2.14
C ILE A 50 1.35 13.16 1.43
N VAL A 51 1.12 11.85 1.60
CA VAL A 51 -0.04 11.16 1.05
C VAL A 51 -1.33 11.81 1.52
N VAL A 52 -1.50 12.02 2.82
CA VAL A 52 -2.70 12.66 3.38
C VAL A 52 -2.92 14.07 2.81
N ASN A 53 -1.86 14.84 2.60
CA ASN A 53 -1.94 16.18 2.03
C ASN A 53 -2.28 16.18 0.53
N LEU A 54 -1.91 15.12 -0.20
CA LEU A 54 -2.17 14.97 -1.63
C LEU A 54 -3.55 14.38 -1.94
N VAL A 55 -4.15 13.65 -1.00
CA VAL A 55 -5.54 13.18 -1.13
C VAL A 55 -6.48 14.38 -1.10
N LYS A 56 -7.21 14.60 -2.21
CA LYS A 56 -8.14 15.74 -2.38
C LYS A 56 -9.60 15.37 -2.10
N GLU A 57 -9.91 14.08 -2.08
CA GLU A 57 -11.25 13.56 -1.83
C GLU A 57 -11.60 13.68 -0.34
N GLU A 58 -12.82 14.11 -0.02
CA GLU A 58 -13.29 14.19 1.37
C GLU A 58 -13.47 12.79 1.99
N VAL A 59 -13.93 11.85 1.17
CA VAL A 59 -14.08 10.43 1.51
C VAL A 59 -13.39 9.62 0.41
N PRO A 60 -12.05 9.49 0.45
CA PRO A 60 -11.33 8.78 -0.57
C PRO A 60 -11.68 7.30 -0.59
N THR A 61 -11.47 6.66 -1.73
CA THR A 61 -11.50 5.19 -1.80
C THR A 61 -10.17 4.62 -1.31
N VAL A 62 -10.15 3.34 -0.93
CA VAL A 62 -8.87 2.65 -0.66
C VAL A 62 -7.95 2.74 -1.88
N GLU A 63 -8.43 2.50 -3.09
CA GLU A 63 -7.60 2.54 -4.30
C GLU A 63 -7.01 3.92 -4.57
N SER A 64 -7.80 5.01 -4.43
CA SER A 64 -7.29 6.36 -4.64
C SER A 64 -6.20 6.74 -3.63
N VAL A 65 -6.30 6.30 -2.37
CA VAL A 65 -5.20 6.47 -1.41
C VAL A 65 -3.98 5.66 -1.82
N GLN A 66 -4.15 4.43 -2.31
CA GLN A 66 -3.04 3.58 -2.74
C GLN A 66 -2.30 4.14 -3.96
N ASP A 67 -3.01 4.75 -4.91
CA ASP A 67 -2.41 5.43 -6.06
C ASP A 67 -1.54 6.61 -5.62
N VAL A 68 -2.00 7.37 -4.62
CA VAL A 68 -1.21 8.48 -4.05
C VAL A 68 0.03 7.94 -3.32
N VAL A 69 -0.07 6.82 -2.60
CA VAL A 69 1.10 6.17 -1.96
C VAL A 69 2.18 5.85 -2.99
N GLU A 70 1.80 5.26 -4.13
CA GLU A 70 2.74 4.92 -5.21
C GLU A 70 3.44 6.14 -5.78
N GLN A 71 2.66 7.19 -6.08
CA GLN A 71 3.21 8.45 -6.57
C GLN A 71 4.20 9.06 -5.57
N VAL A 72 3.88 9.03 -4.28
CA VAL A 72 4.74 9.56 -3.22
C VAL A 72 6.03 8.74 -3.08
N LEU A 73 5.94 7.41 -3.11
CA LEU A 73 7.13 6.55 -3.04
C LEU A 73 8.05 6.77 -4.24
N MET A 74 7.50 6.84 -5.45
CA MET A 74 8.28 7.13 -6.66
C MET A 74 8.90 8.53 -6.63
N ALA A 75 8.13 9.55 -6.25
CA ALA A 75 8.60 10.93 -6.19
C ALA A 75 9.66 11.15 -5.11
N ALA A 76 9.62 10.37 -4.03
CA ALA A 76 10.63 10.39 -2.97
C ALA A 76 11.89 9.57 -3.31
N GLY A 77 11.93 8.88 -4.45
CA GLY A 77 13.06 8.06 -4.88
C GLY A 77 13.12 6.65 -4.27
N HIS A 78 12.07 6.23 -3.56
CA HIS A 78 11.96 4.90 -2.95
C HIS A 78 11.43 3.88 -3.97
N TYR A 79 12.18 3.72 -5.06
CA TYR A 79 11.73 2.98 -6.24
C TYR A 79 11.54 1.48 -5.98
N LYS A 80 12.40 0.86 -5.16
CA LYS A 80 12.27 -0.56 -4.85
C LYS A 80 11.03 -0.81 -4.00
N THR A 81 10.76 0.09 -3.04
CA THR A 81 9.56 0.06 -2.20
C THR A 81 8.30 0.30 -3.02
N ALA A 82 8.32 1.27 -3.94
CA ALA A 82 7.20 1.51 -4.86
C ALA A 82 6.90 0.27 -5.71
N LYS A 83 7.93 -0.36 -6.29
CA LYS A 83 7.79 -1.58 -7.09
C LYS A 83 7.21 -2.73 -6.27
N ALA A 84 7.76 -2.97 -5.07
CA ALA A 84 7.26 -4.00 -4.17
C ALA A 84 5.79 -3.73 -3.80
N TYR A 85 5.45 -2.49 -3.48
CA TYR A 85 4.08 -2.08 -3.15
C TYR A 85 3.08 -2.29 -4.30
N ILE A 86 3.46 -1.94 -5.54
CA ILE A 86 2.62 -2.14 -6.74
C ILE A 86 2.32 -3.62 -6.96
N LEU A 87 3.37 -4.46 -6.97
CA LEU A 87 3.24 -5.90 -7.17
C LEU A 87 2.36 -6.55 -6.09
N TYR A 88 2.43 -6.03 -4.86
CA TYR A 88 1.59 -6.50 -3.76
C TYR A 88 0.12 -6.26 -4.04
N ARG A 89 -0.18 -5.02 -4.46
CA ARG A 89 -1.54 -4.57 -4.74
C ARG A 89 -2.15 -5.36 -5.88
N GLU A 90 -1.37 -5.63 -6.93
CA GLU A 90 -1.79 -6.44 -8.08
C GLU A 90 -2.14 -7.86 -7.65
N LYS A 91 -1.23 -8.54 -6.93
CA LYS A 91 -1.48 -9.89 -6.39
C LYS A 91 -2.71 -9.93 -5.49
N ARG A 92 -2.87 -8.94 -4.60
CA ARG A 92 -4.05 -8.79 -3.74
C ARG A 92 -5.33 -8.56 -4.53
N SER A 93 -5.27 -7.85 -5.65
CA SER A 93 -6.41 -7.65 -6.56
C SER A 93 -6.84 -8.96 -7.20
N GLU A 94 -5.87 -9.79 -7.61
CA GLU A 94 -6.13 -11.13 -8.14
C GLU A 94 -6.73 -12.07 -7.10
N GLU A 95 -6.15 -12.12 -5.90
CA GLU A 95 -6.67 -12.92 -4.78
C GLU A 95 -8.14 -12.54 -4.48
N ARG A 96 -8.44 -11.23 -4.39
CA ARG A 96 -9.81 -10.75 -4.20
C ARG A 96 -10.74 -11.06 -5.37
N ARG A 97 -10.23 -11.12 -6.60
CA ARG A 97 -11.04 -11.55 -7.76
C ARG A 97 -11.43 -13.00 -7.59
N VAL A 98 -10.51 -13.85 -7.16
CA VAL A 98 -10.78 -15.28 -6.88
C VAL A 98 -11.77 -15.41 -5.71
N GLU A 99 -11.56 -14.70 -4.60
CA GLU A 99 -12.43 -14.71 -3.42
C GLU A 99 -13.88 -14.31 -3.72
N ARG A 100 -14.07 -13.30 -4.57
CA ARG A 100 -15.41 -12.90 -5.06
C ARG A 100 -16.08 -13.98 -5.88
N ILE A 101 -15.33 -14.74 -6.67
CA ILE A 101 -15.87 -15.85 -7.48
C ILE A 101 -16.31 -17.01 -6.57
N ILE A 102 -15.56 -17.28 -5.50
CA ILE A 102 -15.85 -18.37 -4.54
C ILE A 102 -16.81 -17.97 -3.40
N GLY A 103 -17.31 -16.73 -3.38
CA GLY A 103 -18.26 -16.24 -2.38
C GLY A 103 -17.67 -16.05 -0.96
N VAL A 104 -16.34 -15.99 -0.83
CA VAL A 104 -15.69 -15.70 0.45
C VAL A 104 -15.65 -14.19 0.65
N LYS A 105 -16.24 -13.71 1.74
CA LYS A 105 -16.29 -12.28 2.07
C LYS A 105 -14.97 -11.90 2.72
N ASP A 106 -14.15 -11.14 2.01
CA ASP A 106 -12.87 -10.68 2.53
C ASP A 106 -13.05 -9.47 3.45
N ASP A 107 -12.75 -9.65 4.74
CA ASP A 107 -12.54 -8.58 5.74
C ASP A 107 -11.03 -8.28 5.93
N LEU A 108 -10.13 -8.90 5.13
CA LEU A 108 -8.68 -8.69 5.21
C LEU A 108 -8.29 -7.38 4.52
N ASP A 109 -8.76 -6.29 5.12
CA ASP A 109 -8.13 -5.00 4.99
C ASP A 109 -6.69 -5.09 5.49
N LEU A 110 -5.76 -5.32 4.56
CA LEU A 110 -4.31 -5.15 4.75
C LEU A 110 -3.82 -5.77 6.05
N THR A 111 -3.92 -7.10 6.20
CA THR A 111 -3.26 -7.72 7.34
C THR A 111 -1.74 -7.71 7.14
N PRO A 112 -0.98 -7.24 8.15
CA PRO A 112 0.47 -7.10 8.18
C PRO A 112 1.30 -8.29 7.68
N ASN A 113 0.77 -9.51 7.77
CA ASN A 113 1.54 -10.73 7.61
C ASN A 113 1.76 -11.14 6.14
N GLN A 114 1.08 -10.48 5.21
CA GLN A 114 1.06 -10.87 3.79
C GLN A 114 2.10 -10.14 2.94
N LEU A 115 2.63 -9.00 3.41
CA LEU A 115 3.81 -8.38 2.78
C LEU A 115 5.07 -9.25 2.95
N LYS A 116 5.19 -9.98 4.07
CA LYS A 116 6.32 -10.90 4.33
C LYS A 116 6.48 -12.02 3.31
N VAL A 117 5.40 -12.37 2.59
CA VAL A 117 5.44 -13.36 1.51
C VAL A 117 6.09 -12.79 0.24
N MET A 118 6.36 -11.47 0.21
CA MET A 118 6.92 -10.78 -0.94
C MET A 118 8.44 -10.78 -0.97
N GLU A 119 9.13 -10.69 0.18
CA GLU A 119 10.59 -10.88 0.28
C GLU A 119 11.02 -12.20 -0.37
N SER A 120 10.39 -13.31 0.03
CA SER A 120 10.91 -14.64 -0.30
C SER A 120 10.74 -15.06 -1.76
N ARG A 121 9.95 -14.33 -2.57
CA ARG A 121 9.60 -14.78 -3.93
C ARG A 121 10.05 -13.84 -5.04
N TYR A 122 10.31 -12.57 -4.73
CA TYR A 122 10.57 -11.54 -5.75
C TYR A 122 11.88 -10.75 -5.57
N LEU A 123 12.48 -10.74 -4.37
CA LEU A 123 13.83 -10.18 -4.17
C LEU A 123 14.96 -11.17 -4.55
N LEU A 124 14.62 -12.44 -4.79
CA LEU A 124 15.52 -13.46 -5.36
C LEU A 124 15.38 -13.57 -6.89
N LYS A 125 14.82 -12.55 -7.53
CA LYS A 125 14.62 -12.56 -8.99
C LYS A 125 15.24 -11.32 -9.60
N ASP A 126 16.17 -11.54 -10.52
CA ASP A 126 16.83 -10.49 -11.30
C ASP A 126 15.81 -9.74 -12.18
N GLU A 127 16.24 -8.69 -12.87
CA GLU A 127 15.37 -7.78 -13.66
C GLU A 127 14.45 -8.50 -14.67
N ASP A 128 14.76 -9.75 -15.03
CA ASP A 128 14.00 -10.63 -15.93
C ASP A 128 13.09 -11.66 -15.23
N GLY A 129 12.92 -11.62 -13.90
CA GLY A 129 12.00 -12.51 -13.17
C GLY A 129 12.48 -13.96 -12.98
N ARG A 130 13.76 -14.25 -13.27
CA ARG A 130 14.40 -15.56 -13.07
C ARG A 130 14.91 -15.70 -11.63
N VAL A 131 14.64 -16.85 -11.01
CA VAL A 131 15.15 -17.15 -9.65
C VAL A 131 16.67 -17.32 -9.74
N VAL A 132 17.42 -16.48 -9.03
CA VAL A 132 18.85 -16.73 -8.78
C VAL A 132 18.95 -17.67 -7.60
N GLU A 133 19.15 -18.96 -7.89
CA GLU A 133 19.55 -19.94 -6.89
C GLU A 133 21.03 -19.71 -6.54
N THR A 134 21.34 -19.64 -5.25
CA THR A 134 22.71 -19.84 -4.73
C THR A 134 22.96 -21.33 -4.57
#